data_AF-A0A1I4BFA0-F1
#
_entry.id   AF-A0A1I4BFA0-F1
#
_cell.length_a   1.000
_cell.length_b   1.000
_cell.length_c   1.000
_cell.angle_alpha   90.00
_cell.angle_beta   90.00
_cell.angle_gamma   90.00
#
_symmetry.space_group_name_H-M   'P 1'
#
loop_
_entity.id
_entity.type
_entity.pdbx_description
1 polymer ?
#
loop_
_entity_poly.entity_id
_entity_poly.type
_entity_poly.pdbx_seq_one_letter_code
_entity_poly.pdbx_strand_id
1 'polypeptide(L)'
;MKKISLSTAVLGIAAFLALGSTPFVRAIEIGDVTGQVLSTDIRAYVNGTEIPSLNVNGYTAVAAEDLREYGFDVAWVPQERKIVIRYSGKKEVHPLPVQKTTQPSGTKVADVLSTDITAYYGDRKIPSINIGGRTVIKLNDLSAFGSVVWFEKERKIIFTPSVDDAGWFTANPLVVREKGTVKVDNIMILDPQITWNGEEVGRTIDDLPMLDVSWIAGMLGYTAKETENGSLLVENGTNGFVLREGDNHADLIWFGTTVGKAEVWKEPVKQDGKWLLREPDLKDLLGYESVWSPETHLENITYRKLIVEDHGLKQRGDNYNYIVRVDEFLQGTSYLPFLDLEKETDGQMSHAPVGAGGMADAVEDGPKYRQDTSIKLELGTNRMQLRLTQGMCILFDAAYAVELPIRELAAILDQNTPFSSGDSTRLLKVTPEKAYQETSSSDMIFSGTVDRINGTGLTFRMERQEGDEYVQEGDPVSVPFEGDRFTAKVMLPEQSGMYRVAAYSLVTNPKGSFQMPAAYWYIQKTDPAK
;
A
#
# COMPACT_ATOMS: atom_id res chain seq x y z
N MET A 1 54.24 -30.73 79.86
CA MET A 1 53.04 -30.04 80.39
C MET A 1 52.99 -28.62 79.80
N LYS A 2 51.87 -28.24 79.15
CA LYS A 2 51.43 -26.88 78.70
C LYS A 2 52.34 -26.11 77.70
N LYS A 3 51.97 -25.95 76.41
CA LYS A 3 51.03 -25.01 75.71
C LYS A 3 51.77 -23.77 75.13
N ILE A 4 51.98 -23.69 73.80
CA ILE A 4 51.29 -22.87 72.74
C ILE A 4 51.45 -21.34 72.99
N SER A 5 52.20 -20.51 72.24
CA SER A 5 52.37 -20.11 70.81
C SER A 5 51.49 -18.94 70.31
N LEU A 6 52.12 -18.12 69.42
CA LEU A 6 51.67 -16.94 68.65
C LEU A 6 51.52 -15.60 69.43
N SER A 7 51.86 -14.42 68.91
CA SER A 7 52.02 -13.95 67.50
C SER A 7 52.69 -12.56 67.46
N THR A 8 53.47 -12.27 66.40
CA THR A 8 53.88 -10.90 66.03
C THR A 8 53.47 -10.64 64.58
N ALA A 9 52.74 -9.54 64.38
CA ALA A 9 52.07 -9.16 63.14
C ALA A 9 53.03 -8.58 62.08
N VAL A 10 52.73 -8.86 60.81
CA VAL A 10 53.38 -8.27 59.63
C VAL A 10 52.33 -7.43 58.88
N LEU A 11 52.74 -6.23 58.46
CA LEU A 11 51.98 -5.25 57.68
C LEU A 11 51.45 -5.84 56.37
N GLY A 12 50.16 -5.63 56.08
CA GLY A 12 49.56 -5.79 54.76
C GLY A 12 49.10 -4.44 54.21
N ILE A 13 49.71 -4.00 53.10
CA ILE A 13 49.26 -2.86 52.29
C ILE A 13 48.08 -3.35 51.43
N ALA A 14 46.89 -2.80 51.65
CA ALA A 14 45.73 -3.04 50.80
C ALA A 14 45.71 -2.02 49.64
N ALA A 15 45.98 -2.51 48.43
CA ALA A 15 45.73 -1.76 47.20
C ALA A 15 44.22 -1.85 46.87
N PHE A 16 43.50 -0.74 47.03
CA PHE A 16 42.15 -0.57 46.52
C PHE A 16 42.22 -0.35 44.99
N LEU A 17 42.02 -1.42 44.22
CA LEU A 17 41.71 -1.33 42.78
C LEU A 17 40.28 -0.76 42.65
N ALA A 18 40.18 0.54 42.39
CA ALA A 18 38.96 1.16 41.92
C ALA A 18 38.68 0.66 40.49
N LEU A 19 37.90 -0.40 40.37
CA LEU A 19 37.24 -0.80 39.12
C LEU A 19 36.26 0.32 38.76
N GLY A 20 36.69 1.25 37.91
CA GLY A 20 35.81 2.20 37.26
C GLY A 20 34.87 1.44 36.32
N SER A 21 33.65 1.17 36.78
CA SER A 21 32.54 0.78 35.91
C SER A 21 32.23 1.96 35.00
N THR A 22 32.72 1.93 33.77
CA THR A 22 32.17 2.78 32.72
C THR A 22 30.71 2.37 32.55
N PRO A 23 29.74 3.30 32.67
CA PRO A 23 28.36 2.95 32.35
C PRO A 23 28.32 2.55 30.87
N PHE A 24 27.90 1.32 30.60
CA PHE A 24 27.57 0.89 29.25
C PHE A 24 26.40 1.76 28.76
N VAL A 25 26.69 2.73 27.90
CA VAL A 25 25.65 3.42 27.13
C VAL A 25 25.30 2.47 25.97
N ARG A 26 24.14 1.82 26.07
CA ARG A 26 23.59 1.02 24.95
C ARG A 26 23.32 1.97 23.78
N ALA A 27 23.78 1.61 22.58
CA ALA A 27 23.41 2.32 21.36
C ALA A 27 21.90 2.17 21.14
N ILE A 28 21.22 3.26 20.77
CA ILE A 28 19.78 3.23 20.48
C ILE A 28 19.58 2.44 19.18
N GLU A 29 18.81 1.35 19.26
CA GLU A 29 18.43 0.52 18.13
C GLU A 29 17.11 1.00 17.52
N ILE A 30 16.81 0.58 16.28
CA ILE A 30 15.51 0.85 15.66
C ILE A 30 14.40 0.23 16.53
N GLY A 31 13.34 0.99 16.81
CA GLY A 31 12.25 0.53 17.66
C GLY A 31 12.46 0.74 19.17
N ASP A 32 13.65 1.15 19.63
CA ASP A 32 13.85 1.54 21.03
C ASP A 32 12.96 2.74 21.38
N VAL A 33 12.38 2.76 22.59
CA VAL A 33 11.59 3.89 23.09
C VAL A 33 12.50 5.07 23.38
N THR A 34 12.28 6.20 22.70
CA THR A 34 13.07 7.44 22.81
C THR A 34 12.30 8.60 23.41
N GLY A 35 11.00 8.45 23.63
CA GLY A 35 10.14 9.47 24.21
C GLY A 35 8.69 9.02 24.35
N GLN A 36 7.81 9.98 24.61
CA GLN A 36 6.38 9.73 24.79
C GLN A 36 5.53 10.80 24.11
N VAL A 37 4.35 10.38 23.66
CA VAL A 37 3.30 11.24 23.12
C VAL A 37 2.31 11.55 24.22
N LEU A 38 1.96 12.81 24.38
CA LEU A 38 1.01 13.28 25.37
C LEU A 38 -0.28 13.79 24.72
N SER A 39 -1.41 13.60 25.40
CA SER A 39 -2.69 14.18 25.03
C SER A 39 -2.62 15.70 25.10
N THR A 40 -3.29 16.36 24.15
CA THR A 40 -3.31 17.82 24.08
C THR A 40 -4.66 18.34 23.67
N ASP A 41 -4.99 19.51 24.21
CA ASP A 41 -6.12 20.36 23.82
C ASP A 41 -5.72 21.39 22.75
N ILE A 42 -4.47 21.35 22.27
CA ILE A 42 -3.98 22.22 21.21
C ILE A 42 -4.63 21.86 19.89
N ARG A 43 -5.14 22.86 19.18
CA ARG A 43 -5.70 22.72 17.83
C ARG A 43 -4.67 23.09 16.78
N ALA A 44 -4.34 22.14 15.91
CA ALA A 44 -3.42 22.36 14.81
C ALA A 44 -4.17 22.61 13.50
N TYR A 45 -3.67 23.55 12.71
CA TYR A 45 -4.21 23.83 11.38
C TYR A 45 -3.09 23.80 10.35
N VAL A 46 -3.36 23.14 9.23
CA VAL A 46 -2.48 23.12 8.06
C VAL A 46 -3.30 23.59 6.87
N ASN A 47 -2.78 24.57 6.14
CA ASN A 47 -3.44 25.10 4.93
C ASN A 47 -4.90 25.54 5.20
N GLY A 48 -5.14 26.18 6.34
CA GLY A 48 -6.46 26.69 6.76
C GLY A 48 -7.40 25.68 7.41
N THR A 49 -7.05 24.40 7.45
CA THR A 49 -7.94 23.32 7.90
C THR A 49 -7.37 22.60 9.12
N GLU A 50 -8.24 22.22 10.07
CA GLU A 50 -7.83 21.55 11.31
C GLU A 50 -7.33 20.13 11.02
N ILE A 51 -6.18 19.75 11.59
CA ILE A 51 -5.52 18.45 11.38
C ILE A 51 -5.35 17.70 12.71
N PRO A 52 -5.50 16.35 12.74
CA PRO A 52 -5.13 15.57 13.91
C PRO A 52 -3.70 15.87 14.34
N SER A 53 -3.50 16.15 15.62
CA SER A 53 -2.19 16.51 16.14
C SER A 53 -1.92 15.88 17.49
N LEU A 54 -0.62 15.79 17.80
CA LEU A 54 -0.06 15.15 18.97
C LEU A 54 0.84 16.15 19.69
N ASN A 55 0.99 16.00 21.00
CA ASN A 55 2.06 16.69 21.72
C ASN A 55 3.24 15.75 21.91
N VAL A 56 4.38 16.11 21.32
CA VAL A 56 5.63 15.37 21.47
C VAL A 56 6.69 16.29 22.05
N ASN A 57 7.13 15.99 23.27
CA ASN A 57 8.15 16.75 23.99
C ASN A 57 7.85 18.26 24.03
N GLY A 58 6.57 18.64 24.20
CA GLY A 58 6.14 20.04 24.28
C GLY A 58 5.85 20.71 22.93
N TYR A 59 6.06 20.02 21.81
CA TYR A 59 5.78 20.54 20.47
C TYR A 59 4.54 19.90 19.86
N THR A 60 3.77 20.69 19.11
CA THR A 60 2.66 20.15 18.31
C THR A 60 3.21 19.47 17.06
N ALA A 61 2.88 18.20 16.91
CA ALA A 61 3.32 17.35 15.83
C ALA A 61 2.13 16.76 15.07
N VAL A 62 2.34 16.43 13.80
CA VAL A 62 1.36 15.83 12.90
C VAL A 62 1.99 14.64 12.20
N ALA A 63 1.19 13.64 11.83
CA ALA A 63 1.69 12.60 10.95
C ALA A 63 1.93 13.19 9.56
N ALA A 64 3.10 12.93 8.99
CA ALA A 64 3.49 13.43 7.69
C ALA A 64 2.57 12.90 6.58
N GLU A 65 2.13 11.63 6.69
CA GLU A 65 1.21 11.03 5.74
C GLU A 65 -0.17 11.72 5.75
N ASP A 66 -0.63 12.26 6.88
CA ASP A 66 -1.91 12.98 6.95
C ASP A 66 -1.90 14.23 6.09
N LEU A 67 -0.74 14.86 5.83
CA LEU A 67 -0.62 16.04 4.98
C LEU A 67 -1.12 15.79 3.54
N ARG A 68 -1.18 14.52 3.10
CA ARG A 68 -1.80 14.12 1.83
C ARG A 68 -3.21 14.67 1.69
N GLU A 69 -3.95 14.80 2.80
CA GLU A 69 -5.33 15.29 2.83
C GLU A 69 -5.45 16.81 2.98
N TYR A 70 -4.32 17.53 3.10
CA TYR A 70 -4.27 18.99 3.36
C TYR A 70 -3.60 19.77 2.24
N GLY A 71 -3.58 19.22 1.02
CA GLY A 71 -3.04 19.89 -0.17
C GLY A 71 -1.55 19.62 -0.42
N PHE A 72 -0.96 18.63 0.25
CA PHE A 72 0.44 18.22 0.04
C PHE A 72 0.50 16.94 -0.78
N ASP A 73 1.58 16.83 -1.55
CA ASP A 73 2.07 15.56 -2.05
C ASP A 73 3.04 14.97 -1.03
N VAL A 74 2.83 13.70 -0.66
CA VAL A 74 3.65 13.01 0.33
C VAL A 74 3.95 11.61 -0.14
N ALA A 75 5.21 11.36 -0.48
CA ALA A 75 5.71 10.10 -0.99
C ALA A 75 6.51 9.36 0.09
N TRP A 76 6.04 8.18 0.51
CA TRP A 76 6.85 7.21 1.26
C TRP A 76 7.62 6.33 0.26
N VAL A 77 8.95 6.25 0.41
CA VAL A 77 9.82 5.47 -0.47
C VAL A 77 10.47 4.35 0.34
N PRO A 78 9.88 3.14 0.38
CA PRO A 78 10.31 2.08 1.27
C PRO A 78 11.76 1.64 1.05
N GLN A 79 12.20 1.53 -0.20
CA GLN A 79 13.57 1.12 -0.56
C GLN A 79 14.64 2.11 -0.09
N GLU A 80 14.29 3.38 0.08
CA GLU A 80 15.20 4.43 0.52
C GLU A 80 14.95 4.85 1.98
N ARG A 81 13.96 4.23 2.64
CA ARG A 81 13.51 4.55 4.00
C ARG A 81 13.33 6.05 4.23
N LYS A 82 12.65 6.71 3.29
CA LYS A 82 12.42 8.15 3.37
C LYS A 82 10.99 8.54 3.06
N ILE A 83 10.54 9.63 3.66
CA ILE A 83 9.30 10.30 3.29
C ILE A 83 9.61 11.68 2.72
N VAL A 84 8.96 12.05 1.60
CA VAL A 84 9.16 13.33 0.92
C VAL A 84 7.85 14.08 0.90
N ILE A 85 7.84 15.28 1.46
CA ILE A 85 6.68 16.16 1.58
C ILE A 85 6.88 17.35 0.64
N ARG A 86 5.86 17.69 -0.14
CA ARG A 86 5.85 18.88 -1.00
C ARG A 86 4.48 19.51 -0.97
N TYR A 87 4.39 20.83 -0.85
CA TYR A 87 3.11 21.49 -1.03
C TYR A 87 2.71 21.45 -2.50
N SER A 88 1.53 20.93 -2.84
CA SER A 88 1.11 20.81 -4.24
C SER A 88 0.45 22.08 -4.75
N GLY A 89 -0.30 22.77 -3.89
CA GLY A 89 -1.18 23.89 -4.26
C GLY A 89 -2.34 23.53 -5.21
N LYS A 90 -2.33 22.32 -5.78
CA LYS A 90 -3.33 21.81 -6.74
C LYS A 90 -4.22 20.70 -6.15
N LYS A 91 -3.75 20.01 -5.11
CA LYS A 91 -4.48 18.90 -4.48
C LYS A 91 -5.62 19.44 -3.63
N GLU A 92 -6.80 18.85 -3.78
CA GLU A 92 -7.97 19.17 -2.96
C GLU A 92 -7.71 18.82 -1.48
N VAL A 93 -8.42 19.52 -0.59
CA VAL A 93 -8.32 19.31 0.86
C VAL A 93 -9.52 18.46 1.30
N HIS A 94 -9.24 17.29 1.87
CA HIS A 94 -10.24 16.36 2.37
C HIS A 94 -9.99 16.09 3.87
N PRO A 95 -10.39 17.01 4.76
CA PRO A 95 -9.99 16.96 6.15
C PRO A 95 -10.30 15.63 6.83
N LEU A 96 -9.30 15.12 7.53
CA LEU A 96 -9.46 13.95 8.39
C LEU A 96 -10.32 14.30 9.61
N PRO A 97 -11.13 13.35 10.12
CA PRO A 97 -11.87 13.54 11.36
C PRO A 97 -10.90 13.84 12.53
N VAL A 98 -11.06 14.99 13.18
CA VAL A 98 -10.29 15.36 14.36
C VAL A 98 -11.03 14.88 15.61
N GLN A 99 -10.51 13.83 16.24
CA GLN A 99 -11.07 13.36 17.50
C GLN A 99 -10.68 14.30 18.64
N LYS A 100 -11.67 14.81 19.37
CA LYS A 100 -11.43 15.52 20.62
C LYS A 100 -11.02 14.51 21.68
N THR A 101 -9.81 14.63 22.21
CA THR A 101 -9.39 13.80 23.33
C THR A 101 -10.30 14.06 24.53
N THR A 102 -10.85 12.99 25.11
CA THR A 102 -11.55 13.03 26.40
C THR A 102 -10.58 12.93 27.57
N GLN A 103 -9.31 12.61 27.31
CA GLN A 103 -8.29 12.48 28.33
C GLN A 103 -7.76 13.86 28.75
N PRO A 104 -7.47 14.07 30.05
CA PRO A 104 -6.81 15.29 30.51
C PRO A 104 -5.50 15.52 29.76
N SER A 105 -5.22 16.77 29.39
CA SER A 105 -3.97 17.11 28.71
C SER A 105 -2.75 16.68 29.55
N GLY A 106 -1.73 16.13 28.87
CA GLY A 106 -0.53 15.60 29.51
C GLY A 106 -0.60 14.11 29.87
N THR A 107 -1.71 13.44 29.56
CA THR A 107 -1.83 11.99 29.72
C THR A 107 -1.03 11.30 28.61
N LYS A 108 -0.24 10.28 28.95
CA LYS A 108 0.52 9.51 27.95
C LYS A 108 -0.44 8.76 27.02
N VAL A 109 -0.26 8.94 25.72
CA VAL A 109 -1.08 8.32 24.66
C VAL A 109 -0.32 7.23 23.92
N ALA A 110 0.98 7.42 23.66
CA ALA A 110 1.81 6.45 22.93
C ALA A 110 3.30 6.63 23.26
N ASP A 111 4.12 5.65 22.88
CA ASP A 111 5.57 5.75 22.89
C ASP A 111 6.09 6.36 21.58
N VAL A 112 7.19 7.10 21.67
CA VAL A 112 7.97 7.55 20.51
C VAL A 112 9.10 6.56 20.30
N LEU A 113 9.20 6.01 19.09
CA LEU A 113 10.17 4.98 18.75
C LEU A 113 11.31 5.58 17.91
N SER A 114 12.52 5.09 18.16
CA SER A 114 13.67 5.33 17.29
C SER A 114 13.38 4.79 15.89
N THR A 115 13.74 5.57 14.87
CA THR A 115 13.58 5.19 13.47
C THR A 115 14.77 5.67 12.66
N ASP A 116 15.10 4.90 11.64
CA ASP A 116 16.03 5.24 10.57
C ASP A 116 15.32 5.87 9.35
N ILE A 117 14.00 6.10 9.44
CA ILE A 117 13.25 6.84 8.43
C ILE A 117 13.67 8.31 8.44
N THR A 118 14.05 8.82 7.27
CA THR A 118 14.40 10.24 7.09
C THR A 118 13.27 11.00 6.38
N ALA A 119 12.77 12.06 7.00
CA ALA A 119 11.82 12.98 6.36
C ALA A 119 12.50 14.13 5.60
N TYR A 120 11.90 14.51 4.48
CA TYR A 120 12.31 15.64 3.65
C TYR A 120 11.10 16.53 3.35
N TYR A 121 11.32 17.85 3.35
CA TYR A 121 10.43 18.80 2.68
C TYR A 121 11.14 19.29 1.41
N GLY A 122 10.59 18.96 0.24
CA GLY A 122 11.28 19.17 -1.04
C GLY A 122 12.55 18.32 -1.11
N ASP A 123 13.71 18.97 -1.07
CA ASP A 123 15.05 18.39 -1.02
C ASP A 123 15.73 18.54 0.36
N ARG A 124 15.09 19.24 1.30
CA ARG A 124 15.67 19.56 2.61
C ARG A 124 15.25 18.54 3.66
N LYS A 125 16.24 17.91 4.30
CA LYS A 125 16.02 17.02 5.43
C LYS A 125 15.40 17.78 6.60
N ILE A 126 14.35 17.22 7.20
CA ILE A 126 13.71 17.72 8.41
C ILE A 126 13.71 16.64 9.50
N PRO A 127 13.65 17.01 10.79
CA PRO A 127 13.51 16.04 11.87
C PRO A 127 12.21 15.23 11.76
N SER A 128 12.30 13.93 12.02
CA SER A 128 11.15 13.02 12.08
C SER A 128 11.32 12.00 13.20
N ILE A 129 10.21 11.45 13.65
CA ILE A 129 10.14 10.36 14.62
C ILE A 129 9.10 9.33 14.17
N ASN A 130 9.16 8.11 14.71
CA ASN A 130 8.12 7.11 14.48
C ASN A 130 7.19 6.99 15.68
N ILE A 131 5.88 7.05 15.43
CA ILE A 131 4.85 6.79 16.44
C ILE A 131 3.86 5.81 15.83
N GLY A 132 3.84 4.58 16.36
CA GLY A 132 2.90 3.54 15.91
C GLY A 132 3.01 3.21 14.42
N GLY A 133 4.22 3.20 13.86
CA GLY A 133 4.45 2.93 12.43
C GLY A 133 4.29 4.16 11.52
N ARG A 134 3.87 5.31 12.06
CA ARG A 134 3.68 6.55 11.28
C ARG A 134 4.87 7.49 11.42
N THR A 135 5.23 8.19 10.34
CA THR A 135 6.26 9.23 10.38
C THR A 135 5.65 10.53 10.89
N VAL A 136 6.15 11.05 12.01
CA VAL A 136 5.62 12.26 12.64
C VAL A 136 6.64 13.38 12.57
N ILE A 137 6.17 14.59 12.24
CA ILE A 137 6.98 15.81 12.15
C ILE A 137 6.38 16.91 13.02
N LYS A 138 7.21 17.82 13.53
CA LYS A 138 6.73 18.98 14.29
C LYS A 138 6.40 20.12 13.35
N LEU A 139 5.32 20.84 13.61
CA LEU A 139 4.96 21.99 12.77
C LEU A 139 6.02 23.10 12.80
N ASN A 140 6.70 23.29 13.93
CA ASN A 140 7.80 24.26 14.04
C ASN A 140 8.96 23.98 13.08
N ASP A 141 9.21 22.70 12.75
CA ASP A 141 10.27 22.30 11.81
C ASP A 141 9.91 22.69 10.36
N LEU A 142 8.66 23.10 10.10
CA LEU A 142 8.18 23.57 8.79
C LEU A 142 8.33 25.08 8.57
N SER A 143 8.86 25.82 9.56
CA SER A 143 8.99 27.29 9.50
C SER A 143 9.87 27.81 8.35
N ALA A 144 10.75 26.98 7.79
CA ALA A 144 11.55 27.33 6.61
C ALA A 144 10.78 27.24 5.28
N PHE A 145 9.56 26.70 5.29
CA PHE A 145 8.77 26.37 4.09
C PHE A 145 7.38 27.05 4.10
N GLY A 146 7.21 28.06 4.96
CA GLY A 146 5.95 28.74 5.16
C GLY A 146 5.91 29.49 6.48
N SER A 147 4.71 29.89 6.91
CA SER A 147 4.47 30.59 8.16
C SER A 147 3.93 29.63 9.22
N VAL A 148 4.58 29.58 10.39
CA VAL A 148 4.10 28.87 11.57
C VAL A 148 3.75 29.88 12.64
N VAL A 149 2.49 29.94 13.05
CA VAL A 149 1.98 30.92 14.03
C VAL A 149 1.34 30.21 15.21
N TRP A 150 1.80 30.54 16.42
CA TRP A 150 1.24 30.07 17.69
C TRP A 150 0.35 31.15 18.34
N PHE A 151 -0.88 30.78 18.65
CA PHE A 151 -1.87 31.61 19.34
C PHE A 151 -2.08 31.04 20.75
N GLU A 152 -1.32 31.55 21.72
CA GLU A 152 -1.30 31.02 23.09
C GLU A 152 -2.67 31.03 23.76
N LYS A 153 -3.42 32.13 23.64
CA LYS A 153 -4.76 32.27 24.26
C LYS A 153 -5.78 31.30 23.70
N GLU A 154 -5.64 30.94 22.42
CA GLU A 154 -6.56 30.05 21.70
C GLU A 154 -6.06 28.60 21.72
N ARG A 155 -4.87 28.35 22.29
CA ARG A 155 -4.15 27.07 22.23
C ARG A 155 -4.17 26.49 20.83
N LYS A 156 -3.77 27.31 19.86
CA LYS A 156 -3.89 27.03 18.43
C LYS A 156 -2.56 27.27 17.73
N ILE A 157 -2.14 26.33 16.89
CA ILE A 157 -0.99 26.50 15.99
C ILE A 157 -1.44 26.38 14.54
N ILE A 158 -0.91 27.23 13.67
CA ILE A 158 -1.24 27.25 12.24
C ILE A 158 0.03 27.18 11.43
N PHE A 159 0.09 26.24 10.48
CA PHE A 159 1.08 26.23 9.40
C PHE A 159 0.42 26.61 8.07
N THR A 160 0.98 27.61 7.41
CA THR A 160 0.60 28.04 6.05
C THR A 160 1.79 27.87 5.12
N PRO A 161 1.76 26.94 4.15
CA PRO A 161 2.90 26.71 3.25
C PRO A 161 3.15 27.91 2.34
N SER A 162 4.41 28.12 1.94
CA SER A 162 4.76 29.07 0.88
C SER A 162 4.33 28.54 -0.49
N VAL A 163 3.88 29.43 -1.38
CA VAL A 163 3.36 29.08 -2.71
C VAL A 163 4.47 28.65 -3.70
N ASP A 164 5.73 28.79 -3.33
CA ASP A 164 6.88 28.71 -4.24
C ASP A 164 7.45 27.29 -4.49
N ASP A 165 6.64 26.24 -4.40
CA ASP A 165 7.13 24.89 -4.73
C ASP A 165 6.09 24.08 -5.51
N ALA A 166 5.87 24.45 -6.77
CA ALA A 166 5.10 23.63 -7.71
C ALA A 166 5.95 22.40 -8.12
N GLY A 167 6.13 21.47 -7.19
CA GLY A 167 6.74 20.18 -7.44
C GLY A 167 5.94 19.33 -8.44
N TRP A 168 6.56 18.25 -8.89
CA TRP A 168 5.88 17.16 -9.60
C TRP A 168 4.66 16.71 -8.79
N PHE A 169 3.52 16.57 -9.45
CA PHE A 169 2.29 16.08 -8.85
C PHE A 169 1.95 14.76 -9.54
N THR A 170 1.69 13.73 -8.74
CA THR A 170 1.01 12.54 -9.23
C THR A 170 -0.39 12.45 -8.63
N ALA A 171 -1.36 12.13 -9.47
CA ALA A 171 -2.71 11.78 -9.03
C ALA A 171 -2.84 10.31 -8.60
N ASN A 172 -1.78 9.52 -8.83
CA ASN A 172 -1.80 8.07 -8.68
C ASN A 172 -1.15 7.66 -7.36
N PRO A 173 -1.71 6.65 -6.67
CA PRO A 173 -1.24 6.24 -5.35
C PRO A 173 0.17 5.67 -5.36
N LEU A 174 0.62 5.07 -6.46
CA LEU A 174 1.96 4.51 -6.57
C LEU A 174 2.67 5.02 -7.84
N VAL A 175 3.95 5.31 -7.70
CA VAL A 175 4.86 5.60 -8.83
C VAL A 175 6.10 4.73 -8.73
N VAL A 176 6.45 4.01 -9.80
CA VAL A 176 7.68 3.21 -9.87
C VAL A 176 8.74 3.97 -10.66
N ARG A 177 9.96 3.99 -10.15
CA ARG A 177 11.11 4.61 -10.84
C ARG A 177 12.32 3.69 -10.85
N GLU A 178 13.01 3.67 -11.98
CA GLU A 178 14.34 3.07 -12.07
C GLU A 178 15.41 4.03 -11.51
N LYS A 179 16.19 3.58 -10.53
CA LYS A 179 17.31 4.33 -9.91
C LYS A 179 18.69 3.90 -10.38
N GLY A 180 18.77 2.78 -11.09
CA GLY A 180 20.01 2.29 -11.66
C GLY A 180 19.89 0.86 -12.13
N THR A 181 20.94 0.38 -12.77
CA THR A 181 21.00 -0.95 -13.36
C THR A 181 22.32 -1.60 -12.98
N VAL A 182 22.28 -2.90 -12.65
CA VAL A 182 23.44 -3.77 -12.49
C VAL A 182 23.44 -4.76 -13.64
N LYS A 183 24.59 -4.93 -14.29
CA LYS A 183 24.79 -5.93 -15.35
C LYS A 183 25.82 -6.94 -14.91
N VAL A 184 25.49 -8.22 -15.04
CA VAL A 184 26.42 -9.34 -14.86
C VAL A 184 26.45 -10.10 -16.17
N ASP A 185 27.36 -9.68 -17.05
CA ASP A 185 27.49 -10.21 -18.40
C ASP A 185 28.50 -11.36 -18.45
N ASN A 186 28.32 -12.24 -19.45
CA ASN A 186 29.22 -13.33 -19.81
C ASN A 186 29.40 -14.39 -18.71
N ILE A 187 28.32 -14.78 -18.04
CA ILE A 187 28.33 -15.95 -17.16
C ILE A 187 28.38 -17.19 -18.07
N MET A 188 29.46 -17.96 -18.00
CA MET A 188 29.69 -19.13 -18.83
C MET A 188 29.06 -20.36 -18.15
N ILE A 189 28.03 -20.95 -18.75
CA ILE A 189 27.35 -22.15 -18.22
C ILE A 189 27.85 -23.37 -19.00
N LEU A 190 28.77 -24.12 -18.40
CA LEU A 190 29.26 -25.40 -18.92
C LEU A 190 28.93 -26.52 -17.92
N ASP A 191 29.01 -27.77 -18.39
CA ASP A 191 28.87 -28.95 -17.55
C ASP A 191 30.26 -29.51 -17.16
N PRO A 192 30.63 -29.61 -15.86
CA PRO A 192 29.82 -29.28 -14.70
C PRO A 192 29.97 -27.85 -14.18
N GLN A 193 30.86 -27.03 -14.75
CA GLN A 193 31.27 -25.75 -14.14
C GLN A 193 30.56 -24.54 -14.74
N ILE A 194 30.02 -23.67 -13.86
CA ILE A 194 29.54 -22.35 -14.22
C ILE A 194 30.54 -21.32 -13.73
N THR A 195 31.05 -20.48 -14.64
CA THR A 195 32.13 -19.53 -14.33
C THR A 195 31.79 -18.11 -14.74
N TRP A 196 32.37 -17.15 -14.01
CA TRP A 196 32.32 -15.73 -14.35
C TRP A 196 33.69 -15.12 -14.06
N ASN A 197 34.28 -14.44 -15.05
CA ASN A 197 35.66 -13.93 -14.99
C ASN A 197 36.72 -14.98 -14.59
N GLY A 198 36.49 -16.25 -14.94
CA GLY A 198 37.39 -17.36 -14.63
C GLY A 198 37.22 -17.94 -13.21
N GLU A 199 36.32 -17.41 -12.39
CA GLU A 199 35.98 -17.96 -11.07
C GLU A 199 34.72 -18.82 -11.14
N GLU A 200 34.67 -19.88 -10.34
CA GLU A 200 33.50 -20.75 -10.23
C GLU A 200 32.40 -20.08 -9.40
N VAL A 201 31.28 -19.79 -10.06
CA VAL A 201 30.11 -19.09 -9.49
C VAL A 201 28.87 -19.97 -9.42
N GLY A 202 29.01 -21.23 -9.80
CA GLY A 202 27.94 -22.22 -9.80
C GLY A 202 28.39 -23.49 -10.49
N ARG A 203 27.45 -24.42 -10.62
CA ARG A 203 27.67 -25.71 -11.28
C ARG A 203 26.36 -26.27 -11.82
N THR A 204 26.45 -27.25 -12.70
CA THR A 204 25.28 -28.03 -13.09
C THR A 204 25.02 -29.14 -12.05
N ILE A 205 23.75 -29.36 -11.73
CA ILE A 205 23.29 -30.48 -10.88
C ILE A 205 22.04 -31.07 -11.51
N ASP A 206 22.12 -32.34 -11.96
CA ASP A 206 21.09 -33.01 -12.77
C ASP A 206 20.72 -32.19 -14.02
N ASP A 207 21.72 -31.79 -14.80
CA ASP A 207 21.60 -31.00 -16.03
C ASP A 207 20.98 -29.60 -15.86
N LEU A 208 20.89 -29.10 -14.62
CA LEU A 208 20.31 -27.79 -14.31
C LEU A 208 21.37 -26.81 -13.86
N PRO A 209 21.37 -25.57 -14.37
CA PRO A 209 22.33 -24.56 -13.95
C PRO A 209 21.99 -24.05 -12.55
N MET A 210 22.86 -24.34 -11.57
CA MET A 210 22.71 -23.93 -10.18
C MET A 210 23.78 -22.88 -9.84
N LEU A 211 23.37 -21.67 -9.50
CA LEU A 211 24.26 -20.57 -9.15
C LEU A 211 24.45 -20.49 -7.63
N ASP A 212 25.63 -20.03 -7.22
CA ASP A 212 25.91 -19.63 -5.84
C ASP A 212 25.02 -18.44 -5.47
N VAL A 213 24.07 -18.70 -4.56
CA VAL A 213 23.08 -17.72 -4.12
C VAL A 213 23.75 -16.51 -3.49
N SER A 214 24.82 -16.72 -2.71
CA SER A 214 25.51 -15.62 -2.01
C SER A 214 26.29 -14.75 -2.98
N TRP A 215 26.89 -15.36 -4.01
CA TRP A 215 27.59 -14.63 -5.06
C TRP A 215 26.64 -13.71 -5.84
N ILE A 216 25.54 -14.25 -6.39
CA ILE A 216 24.63 -13.44 -7.19
C ILE A 216 23.93 -12.39 -6.33
N ALA A 217 23.50 -12.74 -5.11
CA ALA A 217 22.93 -11.79 -4.15
C ALA A 217 23.88 -10.60 -3.92
N GLY A 218 25.16 -10.87 -3.66
CA GLY A 218 26.19 -9.84 -3.46
C GLY A 218 26.35 -8.92 -4.67
N MET A 219 26.35 -9.48 -5.90
CA MET A 219 26.42 -8.70 -7.14
C MET A 219 25.24 -7.72 -7.27
N LEU A 220 24.05 -8.12 -6.81
CA LEU A 220 22.83 -7.31 -6.91
C LEU A 220 22.65 -6.34 -5.72
N GLY A 221 23.53 -6.39 -4.72
CA GLY A 221 23.49 -5.52 -3.55
C GLY A 221 22.66 -6.09 -2.38
N TYR A 222 22.42 -7.39 -2.37
CA TYR A 222 21.86 -8.13 -1.25
C TYR A 222 22.98 -8.65 -0.35
N THR A 223 22.63 -8.90 0.91
CA THR A 223 23.44 -9.66 1.85
C THR A 223 22.89 -11.07 1.94
N ALA A 224 23.77 -12.06 2.04
CA ALA A 224 23.40 -13.46 2.26
C ALA A 224 24.09 -13.94 3.54
N LYS A 225 23.31 -14.37 4.53
CA LYS A 225 23.81 -14.78 5.84
C LYS A 225 23.12 -16.04 6.30
N GLU A 226 23.92 -17.04 6.67
CA GLU A 226 23.39 -18.24 7.31
C GLU A 226 22.94 -17.91 8.74
N THR A 227 21.71 -18.31 9.07
CA THR A 227 21.09 -18.13 10.39
C THR A 227 21.47 -19.27 11.32
N GLU A 228 21.28 -19.09 12.62
CA GLU A 228 21.67 -20.09 13.64
C GLU A 228 20.98 -21.46 13.45
N ASN A 229 19.81 -21.48 12.82
CA ASN A 229 19.05 -22.69 12.48
C ASN A 229 19.48 -23.33 11.14
N GLY A 230 20.57 -22.87 10.52
CA GLY A 230 21.09 -23.41 9.27
C GLY A 230 20.30 -23.04 8.01
N SER A 231 19.43 -22.03 8.06
CA SER A 231 18.78 -21.46 6.87
C SER A 231 19.64 -20.34 6.26
N LEU A 232 19.43 -20.01 4.99
CA LEU A 232 20.08 -18.85 4.37
C LEU A 232 19.09 -17.68 4.26
N LEU A 233 19.36 -16.57 4.95
CA LEU A 233 18.64 -15.32 4.76
C LEU A 233 19.37 -14.48 3.70
N VAL A 234 18.64 -14.09 2.65
CA VAL A 234 19.10 -13.18 1.60
C VAL A 234 18.25 -11.92 1.64
N GLU A 235 18.82 -10.74 1.92
CA GLU A 235 18.05 -9.49 2.01
C GLU A 235 18.86 -8.23 1.69
N ASN A 236 18.17 -7.15 1.31
CA ASN A 236 18.72 -5.82 1.08
C ASN A 236 18.23 -4.77 2.10
N GLY A 237 17.63 -5.22 3.22
CA GLY A 237 17.03 -4.39 4.27
C GLY A 237 15.58 -3.97 4.02
N THR A 238 15.05 -4.16 2.80
CA THR A 238 13.63 -3.93 2.48
C THR A 238 12.93 -5.21 2.05
N ASN A 239 13.53 -5.95 1.12
CA ASN A 239 13.03 -7.24 0.65
C ASN A 239 14.10 -8.32 0.71
N GLY A 240 13.67 -9.58 0.60
CA GLY A 240 14.54 -10.73 0.66
C GLY A 240 13.79 -12.05 0.63
N PHE A 241 14.51 -13.13 0.89
CA PHE A 241 13.94 -14.46 1.06
C PHE A 241 14.80 -15.32 1.99
N VAL A 242 14.19 -16.37 2.55
CA VAL A 242 14.89 -17.41 3.33
C VAL A 242 14.82 -18.75 2.62
N LEU A 243 15.97 -19.38 2.43
CA LEU A 243 16.09 -20.74 1.89
C LEU A 243 16.39 -21.75 3.01
N ARG A 244 15.86 -22.97 2.87
CA ARG A 244 16.15 -24.10 3.75
C ARG A 244 16.55 -25.30 2.91
N GLU A 245 17.54 -26.04 3.39
CA GLU A 245 18.05 -27.21 2.68
C GLU A 245 16.96 -28.27 2.58
N GLY A 246 16.73 -28.78 1.36
CA GLY A 246 15.68 -29.77 1.08
C GLY A 246 14.24 -29.23 1.13
N ASP A 247 14.05 -27.92 1.29
CA ASP A 247 12.73 -27.28 1.20
C ASP A 247 12.58 -26.62 -0.16
N ASN A 248 11.57 -27.04 -0.94
CA ASN A 248 11.25 -26.43 -2.22
C ASN A 248 10.42 -25.13 -2.06
N HIS A 249 10.38 -24.54 -0.87
CA HIS A 249 9.78 -23.23 -0.65
C HIS A 249 10.81 -22.23 -0.11
N ALA A 250 10.79 -21.02 -0.66
CA ALA A 250 11.45 -19.85 -0.10
C ALA A 250 10.43 -19.01 0.68
N ASP A 251 10.76 -18.62 1.91
CA ASP A 251 9.95 -17.64 2.64
C ASP A 251 10.27 -16.24 2.13
N LEU A 252 9.28 -15.49 1.67
CA LEU A 252 9.46 -14.13 1.17
C LEU A 252 9.49 -13.14 2.33
N ILE A 253 10.49 -12.24 2.33
CA ILE A 253 10.73 -11.26 3.38
C ILE A 253 10.38 -9.86 2.88
N TRP A 254 9.62 -9.13 3.70
CA TRP A 254 9.34 -7.70 3.55
C TRP A 254 9.54 -7.01 4.89
N PHE A 255 10.46 -6.04 4.95
CA PHE A 255 10.90 -5.35 6.18
C PHE A 255 11.21 -6.32 7.34
N GLY A 256 11.99 -7.36 7.06
CA GLY A 256 12.40 -8.36 8.06
C GLY A 256 11.29 -9.32 8.51
N THR A 257 10.08 -9.21 7.95
CA THR A 257 8.95 -10.09 8.28
C THR A 257 8.65 -11.03 7.12
N THR A 258 8.34 -12.30 7.43
CA THR A 258 7.84 -13.24 6.43
C THR A 258 6.41 -12.89 6.02
N VAL A 259 6.19 -12.61 4.74
CA VAL A 259 4.89 -12.18 4.18
C VAL A 259 4.29 -13.17 3.18
N GLY A 260 5.00 -14.27 2.90
CA GLY A 260 4.53 -15.30 2.00
C GLY A 260 5.55 -16.40 1.79
N LYS A 261 5.19 -17.38 0.97
CA LYS A 261 6.07 -18.43 0.48
C LYS A 261 6.02 -18.48 -1.04
N ALA A 262 7.16 -18.77 -1.64
CA ALA A 262 7.31 -19.02 -3.06
C ALA A 262 7.79 -20.45 -3.26
N GLU A 263 7.11 -21.23 -4.10
CA GLU A 263 7.61 -22.53 -4.54
C GLU A 263 8.77 -22.31 -5.52
N VAL A 264 9.89 -22.97 -5.27
CA VAL A 264 11.02 -23.07 -6.20
C VAL A 264 10.97 -24.43 -6.89
N TRP A 265 11.38 -24.48 -8.16
CA TRP A 265 11.21 -25.68 -8.96
C TRP A 265 12.11 -26.85 -8.48
N LYS A 266 13.31 -26.54 -7.99
CA LYS A 266 14.21 -27.50 -7.36
C LYS A 266 14.66 -27.00 -5.99
N GLU A 267 14.70 -27.90 -5.02
CA GLU A 267 15.19 -27.60 -3.68
C GLU A 267 16.62 -27.02 -3.73
N PRO A 268 16.93 -26.03 -2.88
CA PRO A 268 18.27 -25.48 -2.79
C PRO A 268 19.22 -26.55 -2.25
N VAL A 269 20.40 -26.63 -2.85
CA VAL A 269 21.44 -27.61 -2.51
C VAL A 269 22.55 -26.91 -1.75
N LYS A 270 22.95 -27.47 -0.61
CA LYS A 270 24.14 -27.01 0.11
C LYS A 270 25.32 -27.90 -0.26
N GLN A 271 26.34 -27.31 -0.89
CA GLN A 271 27.55 -28.04 -1.30
C GLN A 271 28.78 -27.17 -1.08
N ASP A 272 29.83 -27.74 -0.47
CA ASP A 272 31.11 -27.07 -0.20
C ASP A 272 30.94 -25.72 0.54
N GLY A 273 29.92 -25.65 1.42
CA GLY A 273 29.58 -24.45 2.18
C GLY A 273 28.81 -23.38 1.38
N LYS A 274 28.53 -23.62 0.11
CA LYS A 274 27.74 -22.74 -0.75
C LYS A 274 26.30 -23.22 -0.85
N TRP A 275 25.38 -22.26 -0.89
CA TRP A 275 24.00 -22.51 -1.25
C TRP A 275 23.88 -22.36 -2.76
N LEU A 276 23.34 -23.38 -3.40
CA LEU A 276 23.14 -23.43 -4.84
C LEU A 276 21.64 -23.49 -5.12
N LEU A 277 21.17 -22.61 -6.00
CA LEU A 277 19.79 -22.60 -6.46
C LEU A 277 19.76 -22.42 -7.97
N ARG A 278 18.73 -22.98 -8.60
CA ARG A 278 18.55 -22.92 -10.05
C ARG A 278 18.48 -21.47 -10.53
N GLU A 279 19.12 -21.15 -11.65
CA GLU A 279 19.14 -19.76 -12.17
C GLU A 279 17.74 -19.16 -12.34
N PRO A 280 16.73 -19.83 -12.94
CA PRO A 280 15.42 -19.22 -13.10
C PRO A 280 14.66 -19.01 -11.77
N ASP A 281 14.91 -19.87 -10.76
CA ASP A 281 14.33 -19.65 -9.43
C ASP A 281 14.97 -18.42 -8.76
N LEU A 282 16.28 -18.22 -8.94
CA LEU A 282 16.97 -17.00 -8.50
C LEU A 282 16.50 -15.76 -9.24
N LYS A 283 16.24 -15.88 -10.55
CA LYS A 283 15.67 -14.81 -11.38
C LYS A 283 14.35 -14.32 -10.81
N ASP A 284 13.45 -15.24 -10.48
CA ASP A 284 12.15 -14.90 -9.93
C ASP A 284 12.27 -14.32 -8.51
N LEU A 285 13.06 -14.94 -7.63
CA LEU A 285 13.24 -14.48 -6.24
C LEU A 285 13.92 -13.10 -6.12
N LEU A 286 14.91 -12.82 -6.98
CA LEU A 286 15.66 -11.56 -6.98
C LEU A 286 15.09 -10.52 -7.95
N GLY A 287 14.19 -10.91 -8.86
CA GLY A 287 13.52 -10.02 -9.80
C GLY A 287 14.45 -9.45 -10.88
N TYR A 288 15.43 -10.22 -11.37
CA TYR A 288 16.29 -9.80 -12.48
C TYR A 288 15.79 -10.33 -13.84
N GLU A 289 16.27 -9.72 -14.92
CA GLU A 289 16.11 -10.23 -16.28
C GLU A 289 17.37 -11.02 -16.67
N SER A 290 17.21 -12.10 -17.44
CA SER A 290 18.32 -12.95 -17.89
C SER A 290 18.15 -13.37 -19.34
N VAL A 291 19.26 -13.42 -20.08
CA VAL A 291 19.33 -13.78 -21.50
C VAL A 291 20.42 -14.84 -21.70
N TRP A 292 19.97 -16.05 -21.98
CA TRP A 292 20.80 -17.21 -22.34
C TRP A 292 21.07 -17.29 -23.85
N SER A 293 22.32 -17.56 -24.23
CA SER A 293 22.70 -17.96 -25.59
C SER A 293 23.15 -19.42 -25.63
N PRO A 294 22.39 -20.33 -26.27
CA PRO A 294 22.80 -21.72 -26.40
C PRO A 294 24.03 -21.92 -27.31
N GLU A 295 24.31 -20.99 -28.24
CA GLU A 295 25.46 -21.09 -29.15
C GLU A 295 26.78 -20.75 -28.48
N THR A 296 26.77 -19.76 -27.57
CA THR A 296 27.97 -19.27 -26.89
C THR A 296 28.11 -19.81 -25.47
N HIS A 297 27.05 -20.43 -24.96
CA HIS A 297 26.92 -20.85 -23.57
C HIS A 297 27.06 -19.70 -22.56
N LEU A 298 26.68 -18.48 -22.97
CA LEU A 298 26.74 -17.29 -22.13
C LEU A 298 25.35 -16.89 -21.66
N GLU A 299 25.24 -16.59 -20.37
CA GLU A 299 24.11 -15.95 -19.71
C GLU A 299 24.46 -14.51 -19.36
N ASN A 300 23.54 -13.58 -19.64
CA ASN A 300 23.68 -12.17 -19.27
C ASN A 300 22.51 -11.75 -18.37
N ILE A 301 22.83 -11.21 -17.20
CA ILE A 301 21.83 -10.77 -16.22
C ILE A 301 21.76 -9.24 -16.20
N THR A 302 20.54 -8.70 -16.25
CA THR A 302 20.24 -7.29 -16.02
C THR A 302 19.32 -7.16 -14.81
N TYR A 303 19.81 -6.52 -13.76
CA TYR A 303 19.03 -6.22 -12.56
C TYR A 303 18.76 -4.72 -12.47
N ARG A 304 17.48 -4.35 -12.38
CA ARG A 304 17.04 -2.95 -12.29
C ARG A 304 16.70 -2.62 -10.84
N LYS A 305 17.31 -1.56 -10.33
CA LYS A 305 17.02 -1.03 -9.00
C LYS A 305 15.78 -0.17 -9.09
N LEU A 306 14.64 -0.77 -8.77
CA LEU A 306 13.35 -0.09 -8.75
C LEU A 306 13.07 0.48 -7.35
N ILE A 307 12.52 1.68 -7.32
CA ILE A 307 11.91 2.25 -6.12
C ILE A 307 10.42 2.48 -6.35
N VAL A 308 9.65 2.40 -5.27
CA VAL A 308 8.23 2.75 -5.29
C VAL A 308 8.03 4.01 -4.46
N GLU A 309 7.33 4.97 -5.01
CA GLU A 309 6.85 6.16 -4.30
C GLU A 309 5.37 5.89 -3.95
N ASP A 310 5.09 5.66 -2.66
CA ASP A 310 3.73 5.57 -2.12
C ASP A 310 3.19 6.96 -1.81
N HIS A 311 2.22 7.40 -2.60
CA HIS A 311 1.50 8.66 -2.46
C HIS A 311 0.20 8.54 -1.66
N GLY A 312 -0.09 7.35 -1.14
CA GLY A 312 -1.24 7.05 -0.31
C GLY A 312 -2.36 6.38 -1.06
N LEU A 313 -2.77 5.21 -0.56
CA LEU A 313 -3.95 4.50 -1.00
C LEU A 313 -5.21 5.14 -0.42
N LYS A 314 -6.23 5.33 -1.26
CA LYS A 314 -7.52 5.88 -0.83
C LYS A 314 -8.18 4.90 0.14
N GLN A 315 -8.51 5.36 1.35
CA GLN A 315 -9.22 4.55 2.35
C GLN A 315 -10.74 4.67 2.26
N ARG A 316 -11.23 5.37 1.24
CA ARG A 316 -12.65 5.60 0.99
C ARG A 316 -12.95 5.29 -0.47
N GLY A 317 -13.98 4.48 -0.69
CA GLY A 317 -14.55 4.23 -2.00
C GLY A 317 -15.60 5.29 -2.34
N ASP A 318 -15.47 5.91 -3.50
CA ASP A 318 -16.46 6.87 -4.02
C ASP A 318 -17.49 6.16 -4.93
N ASN A 319 -17.25 4.89 -5.27
CA ASN A 319 -18.12 4.03 -6.05
C ASN A 319 -17.84 2.56 -5.71
N TYR A 320 -18.65 1.65 -6.27
CA TYR A 320 -18.54 0.20 -6.04
C TYR A 320 -17.32 -0.45 -6.68
N ASN A 321 -16.55 0.26 -7.51
CA ASN A 321 -15.30 -0.23 -8.04
C ASN A 321 -14.16 0.58 -7.44
N TYR A 322 -13.24 -0.11 -6.78
CA TYR A 322 -12.00 0.48 -6.29
C TYR A 322 -10.92 0.28 -7.33
N ILE A 323 -10.35 1.38 -7.84
CA ILE A 323 -9.32 1.35 -8.88
C ILE A 323 -8.00 1.77 -8.25
N VAL A 324 -6.98 0.94 -8.43
CA VAL A 324 -5.60 1.30 -8.14
C VAL A 324 -4.86 1.48 -9.45
N ARG A 325 -4.14 2.58 -9.57
CA ARG A 325 -3.34 2.95 -10.73
C ARG A 325 -1.89 3.16 -10.33
N VAL A 326 -0.98 2.60 -11.13
CA VAL A 326 0.47 2.72 -10.95
C VAL A 326 1.04 3.34 -12.22
N ASP A 327 1.81 4.41 -12.05
CA ASP A 327 2.62 4.99 -13.12
C ASP A 327 4.06 4.49 -12.98
N GLU A 328 4.69 4.08 -14.08
CA GLU A 328 6.02 3.48 -14.06
C GLU A 328 6.93 4.17 -15.06
N PHE A 329 8.09 4.62 -14.60
CA PHE A 329 9.10 5.29 -15.40
C PHE A 329 10.31 4.36 -15.53
N LEU A 330 10.28 3.50 -16.55
CA LEU A 330 11.22 2.39 -16.75
C LEU A 330 11.95 2.52 -18.08
N GLN A 331 13.26 2.24 -18.11
CA GLN A 331 14.07 2.44 -19.31
C GLN A 331 14.22 1.15 -20.12
N GLY A 332 13.47 1.04 -21.22
CA GLY A 332 13.69 -0.03 -22.21
C GLY A 332 13.48 -1.45 -21.67
N THR A 333 12.39 -1.68 -20.92
CA THR A 333 12.01 -3.02 -20.46
C THR A 333 10.71 -3.49 -21.11
N SER A 334 10.62 -4.81 -21.34
CA SER A 334 9.37 -5.51 -21.66
C SER A 334 8.73 -6.17 -20.43
N TYR A 335 9.41 -6.13 -19.28
CA TYR A 335 8.98 -6.76 -18.02
C TYR A 335 8.58 -5.68 -17.03
N LEU A 336 7.30 -5.34 -17.04
CA LEU A 336 6.71 -4.47 -16.04
C LEU A 336 6.54 -5.23 -14.71
N PRO A 337 6.66 -4.56 -13.55
CA PRO A 337 6.26 -5.13 -12.27
C PRO A 337 4.83 -5.68 -12.30
N PHE A 338 4.53 -6.72 -11.55
CA PHE A 338 3.19 -7.26 -11.44
C PHE A 338 2.41 -6.57 -10.31
N LEU A 339 1.24 -6.03 -10.64
CA LEU A 339 0.31 -5.41 -9.69
C LEU A 339 -0.80 -6.39 -9.31
N ASP A 340 -0.84 -6.75 -8.03
CA ASP A 340 -1.85 -7.62 -7.44
C ASP A 340 -2.69 -6.86 -6.41
N LEU A 341 -4.00 -7.02 -6.49
CA LEU A 341 -4.95 -6.41 -5.57
C LEU A 341 -5.95 -7.48 -5.13
N GLU A 342 -5.97 -7.74 -3.84
CA GLU A 342 -6.86 -8.70 -3.23
C GLU A 342 -7.82 -8.02 -2.25
N LYS A 343 -9.01 -8.60 -2.09
CA LYS A 343 -10.01 -8.19 -1.12
C LYS A 343 -10.46 -9.40 -0.31
N GLU A 344 -10.43 -9.29 1.02
CA GLU A 344 -11.03 -10.24 1.94
C GLU A 344 -12.44 -9.78 2.34
N THR A 345 -13.42 -10.66 2.17
CA THR A 345 -14.78 -10.54 2.71
C THR A 345 -15.15 -11.83 3.42
N ASP A 346 -15.52 -11.76 4.70
CA ASP A 346 -16.00 -12.91 5.48
C ASP A 346 -15.10 -14.16 5.37
N GLY A 347 -13.78 -13.94 5.30
CA GLY A 347 -12.77 -15.00 5.14
C GLY A 347 -12.62 -15.56 3.73
N GLN A 348 -13.36 -15.04 2.75
CA GLN A 348 -13.18 -15.34 1.32
C GLN A 348 -12.30 -14.29 0.65
N MET A 349 -11.33 -14.75 -0.13
CA MET A 349 -10.44 -13.90 -0.92
C MET A 349 -10.98 -13.72 -2.34
N SER A 350 -11.04 -12.48 -2.79
CA SER A 350 -11.30 -12.08 -4.17
C SER A 350 -10.06 -11.43 -4.74
N HIS A 351 -9.65 -11.85 -5.94
CA HIS A 351 -8.52 -11.24 -6.65
C HIS A 351 -9.04 -10.30 -7.72
N ALA A 352 -8.43 -9.13 -7.81
CA ALA A 352 -8.65 -8.27 -8.92
C ALA A 352 -8.07 -8.93 -10.18
N PRO A 353 -8.73 -8.81 -11.34
CA PRO A 353 -8.15 -9.22 -12.60
C PRO A 353 -6.80 -8.52 -12.84
N VAL A 354 -5.87 -9.25 -13.46
CA VAL A 354 -4.55 -8.72 -13.82
C VAL A 354 -4.72 -7.57 -14.81
N GLY A 355 -4.29 -6.38 -14.41
CA GLY A 355 -4.24 -5.21 -15.27
C GLY A 355 -3.16 -5.37 -16.33
N ALA A 356 -3.51 -5.28 -17.62
CA ALA A 356 -2.50 -5.20 -18.67
C ALA A 356 -1.84 -3.82 -18.63
N GLY A 357 -0.56 -3.78 -18.25
CA GLY A 357 0.26 -2.58 -18.35
C GLY A 357 0.57 -2.20 -19.79
N GLY A 358 0.56 -0.91 -20.09
CA GLY A 358 0.88 -0.40 -21.42
C GLY A 358 1.65 0.91 -21.37
N MET A 359 2.35 1.23 -22.46
CA MET A 359 2.96 2.54 -22.62
C MET A 359 1.85 3.60 -22.67
N ALA A 360 1.85 4.51 -21.69
CA ALA A 360 0.89 5.58 -21.57
C ALA A 360 1.36 6.85 -22.29
N ASP A 361 2.62 7.25 -22.07
CA ASP A 361 3.21 8.46 -22.63
C ASP A 361 4.71 8.26 -22.93
N ALA A 362 5.26 9.06 -23.85
CA ALA A 362 6.70 9.27 -23.96
C ALA A 362 7.06 10.57 -23.24
N VAL A 363 7.82 10.49 -22.15
CA VAL A 363 8.29 11.66 -21.39
C VAL A 363 9.79 11.88 -21.59
N GLU A 364 10.29 13.07 -21.24
CA GLU A 364 11.70 13.47 -21.42
C GLU A 364 12.67 12.46 -20.77
N ASP A 365 12.26 11.84 -19.66
CA ASP A 365 13.04 10.87 -18.89
C ASP A 365 12.76 9.39 -19.25
N GLY A 366 12.14 9.10 -20.40
CA GLY A 366 11.86 7.74 -20.89
C GLY A 366 10.38 7.43 -21.11
N PRO A 367 10.04 6.19 -21.51
CA PRO A 367 8.65 5.79 -21.63
C PRO A 367 8.00 5.72 -20.24
N LYS A 368 6.78 6.24 -20.16
CA LYS A 368 5.88 6.10 -19.02
C LYS A 368 4.93 4.95 -19.30
N TYR A 369 4.94 3.94 -18.46
CA TYR A 369 3.95 2.87 -18.47
C TYR A 369 2.88 3.13 -17.41
N ARG A 370 1.72 2.51 -17.61
CA ARG A 370 0.61 2.56 -16.67
C ARG A 370 -0.02 1.21 -16.51
N GLN A 371 -0.28 0.84 -15.26
CA GLN A 371 -1.06 -0.33 -14.88
C GLN A 371 -2.26 0.10 -14.05
N ASP A 372 -3.42 -0.45 -14.38
CA ASP A 372 -4.67 -0.24 -13.66
C ASP A 372 -5.22 -1.59 -13.24
N THR A 373 -5.58 -1.74 -11.96
CA THR A 373 -6.37 -2.87 -11.48
C THR A 373 -7.62 -2.35 -10.77
N SER A 374 -8.69 -3.14 -10.79
CA SER A 374 -9.91 -2.75 -10.10
C SER A 374 -10.63 -3.94 -9.49
N ILE A 375 -11.20 -3.74 -8.32
CA ILE A 375 -12.00 -4.75 -7.62
C ILE A 375 -13.30 -4.14 -7.11
N LYS A 376 -14.35 -4.96 -7.10
CA LYS A 376 -15.65 -4.54 -6.61
C LYS A 376 -15.64 -4.46 -5.08
N LEU A 377 -16.11 -3.36 -4.53
CA LEU A 377 -16.34 -3.16 -3.12
C LEU A 377 -17.75 -3.62 -2.71
N GLU A 378 -17.85 -4.07 -1.47
CA GLU A 378 -19.11 -4.25 -0.74
C GLU A 378 -19.37 -3.04 0.16
N LEU A 379 -20.61 -2.89 0.59
CA LEU A 379 -20.98 -1.85 1.54
C LEU A 379 -20.24 -2.04 2.86
N GLY A 380 -19.79 -0.94 3.46
CA GLY A 380 -19.02 -0.98 4.69
C GLY A 380 -17.52 -1.14 4.45
N THR A 381 -16.85 -1.80 5.40
CA THR A 381 -15.40 -1.92 5.42
C THR A 381 -14.93 -3.11 4.58
N ASN A 382 -14.09 -2.84 3.58
CA ASN A 382 -13.46 -3.86 2.74
C ASN A 382 -11.99 -3.96 3.14
N ARG A 383 -11.50 -5.17 3.45
CA ARG A 383 -10.09 -5.41 3.75
C ARG A 383 -9.35 -5.69 2.45
N MET A 384 -8.28 -4.95 2.22
CA MET A 384 -7.54 -4.96 0.97
C MET A 384 -6.08 -5.36 1.22
N GLN A 385 -5.51 -6.11 0.28
CA GLN A 385 -4.07 -6.31 0.17
C GLN A 385 -3.63 -5.83 -1.22
N LEU A 386 -2.67 -4.91 -1.27
CA LEU A 386 -2.05 -4.48 -2.52
C LEU A 386 -0.58 -4.89 -2.52
N ARG A 387 -0.15 -5.58 -3.58
CA ARG A 387 1.22 -6.02 -3.74
C ARG A 387 1.75 -5.67 -5.13
N LEU A 388 2.97 -5.16 -5.18
CA LEU A 388 3.71 -4.91 -6.42
C LEU A 388 5.01 -5.72 -6.38
N THR A 389 5.25 -6.55 -7.39
CA THR A 389 6.45 -7.40 -7.45
C THR A 389 7.19 -7.31 -8.78
N GLN A 390 8.49 -7.56 -8.77
CA GLN A 390 9.27 -7.89 -9.98
C GLN A 390 9.65 -9.37 -9.89
N GLY A 391 9.02 -10.23 -10.70
CA GLY A 391 9.01 -11.66 -10.39
C GLY A 391 8.34 -11.90 -9.03
N MET A 392 9.06 -12.48 -8.09
CA MET A 392 8.66 -12.67 -6.68
C MET A 392 9.29 -11.63 -5.74
N CYS A 393 10.19 -10.79 -6.24
CA CYS A 393 10.81 -9.71 -5.46
C CYS A 393 9.78 -8.63 -5.14
N ILE A 394 9.50 -8.43 -3.85
CA ILE A 394 8.51 -7.46 -3.38
C ILE A 394 9.06 -6.04 -3.51
N LEU A 395 8.33 -5.19 -4.24
CA LEU A 395 8.59 -3.76 -4.38
C LEU A 395 7.67 -2.91 -3.49
N PHE A 396 6.46 -3.39 -3.23
CA PHE A 396 5.50 -2.77 -2.34
C PHE A 396 4.52 -3.83 -1.82
N ASP A 397 4.18 -3.76 -0.55
CA ASP A 397 3.17 -4.62 0.08
C ASP A 397 2.46 -3.82 1.18
N ALA A 398 1.13 -3.74 1.09
CA ALA A 398 0.31 -3.01 2.05
C ALA A 398 -1.05 -3.68 2.26
N ALA A 399 -1.35 -3.94 3.52
CA ALA A 399 -2.70 -4.23 4.01
C ALA A 399 -3.40 -2.93 4.42
N TYR A 400 -4.64 -2.72 3.99
CA TYR A 400 -5.41 -1.52 4.31
C TYR A 400 -6.91 -1.79 4.26
N ALA A 401 -7.70 -0.86 4.79
CA ALA A 401 -9.15 -0.92 4.73
C ALA A 401 -9.70 0.19 3.83
N VAL A 402 -10.72 -0.15 3.05
CA VAL A 402 -11.48 0.79 2.24
C VAL A 402 -12.91 0.79 2.69
N GLU A 403 -13.40 1.94 3.14
CA GLU A 403 -14.79 2.12 3.53
C GLU A 403 -15.62 2.52 2.32
N LEU A 404 -16.74 1.83 2.09
CA LEU A 404 -17.76 2.21 1.11
C LEU A 404 -19.01 2.74 1.83
N PRO A 405 -19.09 4.06 2.08
CA PRO A 405 -20.12 4.65 2.93
C PRO A 405 -21.45 4.82 2.19
N ILE A 406 -22.39 3.89 2.40
CA ILE A 406 -23.70 3.85 1.71
C ILE A 406 -24.43 5.20 1.65
N ARG A 407 -24.35 6.00 2.73
CA ARG A 407 -25.06 7.29 2.87
C ARG A 407 -24.53 8.41 1.97
N GLU A 408 -23.32 8.24 1.44
CA GLU A 408 -22.61 9.25 0.66
C GLU A 408 -22.43 8.84 -0.80
N LEU A 409 -22.83 7.62 -1.18
CA LEU A 409 -22.71 7.13 -2.55
C LEU A 409 -23.65 7.86 -3.51
N ALA A 410 -23.15 8.14 -4.71
CA ALA A 410 -23.98 8.46 -5.85
C ALA A 410 -24.76 7.22 -6.30
N ALA A 411 -25.98 7.40 -6.80
CA ALA A 411 -26.79 6.28 -7.27
C ALA A 411 -26.27 5.67 -8.56
N ILE A 412 -25.65 6.45 -9.45
CA ILE A 412 -25.12 5.98 -10.73
C ILE A 412 -23.83 5.18 -10.49
N LEU A 413 -23.77 3.97 -11.03
CA LEU A 413 -22.58 3.14 -10.97
C LEU A 413 -21.60 3.56 -12.05
N ASP A 414 -20.31 3.52 -11.75
CA ASP A 414 -19.28 3.76 -12.77
C ASP A 414 -19.36 2.64 -13.81
N GLN A 415 -19.73 3.02 -15.04
CA GLN A 415 -19.83 2.11 -16.18
C GLN A 415 -18.50 1.96 -16.91
N ASN A 416 -17.46 2.71 -16.52
CA ASN A 416 -16.08 2.54 -17.00
C ASN A 416 -15.35 1.42 -16.25
N THR A 417 -16.05 0.31 -15.95
CA THR A 417 -15.32 -0.87 -15.49
C THR A 417 -14.45 -1.38 -16.64
N PRO A 418 -13.14 -1.62 -16.44
CA PRO A 418 -12.25 -2.12 -17.50
C PRO A 418 -12.73 -3.44 -18.13
N PHE A 419 -13.68 -4.13 -17.51
CA PHE A 419 -14.13 -5.48 -17.85
C PHE A 419 -15.46 -5.53 -18.62
N SER A 420 -16.22 -4.43 -18.69
CA SER A 420 -17.42 -4.37 -19.52
C SER A 420 -17.04 -4.06 -20.97
N SER A 421 -16.50 -5.05 -21.68
CA SER A 421 -16.41 -4.98 -23.14
C SER A 421 -17.83 -5.08 -23.70
N GLY A 422 -18.45 -3.93 -23.99
CA GLY A 422 -19.79 -3.86 -24.58
C GLY A 422 -20.39 -2.47 -24.55
N ASP A 423 -21.36 -2.26 -25.44
CA ASP A 423 -22.15 -1.03 -25.47
C ASP A 423 -23.20 -1.09 -24.37
N SER A 424 -23.25 -0.07 -23.50
CA SER A 424 -24.22 0.06 -22.40
C SER A 424 -25.01 1.37 -22.50
N THR A 425 -26.17 1.41 -21.82
CA THR A 425 -26.88 2.66 -21.57
C THR A 425 -26.17 3.44 -20.47
N ARG A 426 -25.78 4.68 -20.76
CA ARG A 426 -25.16 5.58 -19.78
C ARG A 426 -26.21 6.53 -19.19
N LEU A 427 -26.43 6.41 -17.89
CA LEU A 427 -27.36 7.23 -17.13
C LEU A 427 -26.68 8.53 -16.69
N LEU A 428 -27.44 9.62 -16.66
CA LEU A 428 -27.02 10.94 -16.18
C LEU A 428 -28.12 11.58 -15.34
N LYS A 429 -27.74 12.42 -14.36
CA LYS A 429 -28.66 13.28 -13.58
C LYS A 429 -29.88 12.53 -13.03
N VAL A 430 -29.63 11.39 -12.38
CA VAL A 430 -30.71 10.59 -11.81
C VAL A 430 -31.31 11.24 -10.56
N THR A 431 -32.57 10.94 -10.29
CA THR A 431 -33.29 11.33 -9.06
C THR A 431 -33.92 10.08 -8.45
N PRO A 432 -33.69 9.79 -7.16
CA PRO A 432 -32.79 10.51 -6.26
C PRO A 432 -31.31 10.42 -6.69
N GLU A 433 -30.53 11.49 -6.46
CA GLU A 433 -29.11 11.52 -6.84
C GLU A 433 -28.24 10.66 -5.92
N LYS A 434 -28.50 10.74 -4.61
CA LYS A 434 -27.85 9.90 -3.61
C LYS A 434 -28.46 8.50 -3.62
N ALA A 435 -27.61 7.48 -3.53
CA ALA A 435 -28.03 6.09 -3.46
C ALA A 435 -28.92 5.85 -2.23
N TYR A 436 -28.55 6.38 -1.06
CA TYR A 436 -29.28 6.14 0.18
C TYR A 436 -30.45 7.11 0.40
N GLN A 437 -31.62 6.57 0.76
CA GLN A 437 -32.84 7.30 1.09
C GLN A 437 -33.51 6.72 2.35
N GLU A 438 -34.12 7.59 3.17
CA GLU A 438 -35.00 7.20 4.28
C GLU A 438 -36.42 7.67 3.95
N THR A 439 -37.43 6.81 4.10
CA THR A 439 -38.82 7.15 3.76
C THR A 439 -39.81 6.26 4.49
N SER A 440 -41.00 6.79 4.80
CA SER A 440 -42.17 6.01 5.20
C SER A 440 -43.14 5.73 4.03
N SER A 441 -42.90 6.35 2.87
CA SER A 441 -43.74 6.19 1.68
C SER A 441 -43.61 4.78 1.07
N SER A 442 -44.70 4.28 0.50
CA SER A 442 -44.69 3.10 -0.39
C SER A 442 -44.44 3.50 -1.85
N ASP A 443 -44.68 4.76 -2.21
CA ASP A 443 -44.51 5.26 -3.57
C ASP A 443 -43.12 5.88 -3.74
N MET A 444 -42.30 5.27 -4.60
CA MET A 444 -40.99 5.81 -4.98
C MET A 444 -40.94 6.09 -6.49
N ILE A 445 -40.41 7.26 -6.84
CA ILE A 445 -40.19 7.67 -8.23
C ILE A 445 -38.69 7.77 -8.48
N PHE A 446 -38.22 7.05 -9.49
CA PHE A 446 -36.86 7.15 -10.00
C PHE A 446 -36.91 7.75 -11.39
N SER A 447 -36.05 8.71 -11.68
CA SER A 447 -36.00 9.31 -13.02
C SER A 447 -34.59 9.74 -13.35
N GLY A 448 -34.35 10.09 -14.61
CA GLY A 448 -33.06 10.60 -15.03
C GLY A 448 -33.02 10.84 -16.53
N THR A 449 -31.81 11.16 -17.00
CA THR A 449 -31.49 11.34 -18.41
C THR A 449 -30.51 10.27 -18.89
N VAL A 450 -30.43 10.09 -20.21
CA VAL A 450 -29.50 9.18 -20.87
C VAL A 450 -28.79 9.93 -22.01
N ASP A 451 -27.46 9.85 -22.05
CA ASP A 451 -26.68 10.38 -23.18
C ASP A 451 -26.33 9.30 -24.22
N ARG A 452 -26.32 8.04 -23.80
CA ARG A 452 -26.17 6.87 -24.67
C ARG A 452 -27.20 5.82 -24.30
N ILE A 453 -27.93 5.31 -25.30
CA ILE A 453 -28.95 4.28 -25.13
C ILE A 453 -28.47 2.99 -25.80
N ASN A 454 -28.53 1.88 -25.06
CA ASN A 454 -28.53 0.54 -25.60
C ASN A 454 -29.81 -0.20 -25.19
N GLY A 455 -30.56 -0.73 -26.17
CA GLY A 455 -31.87 -1.33 -25.95
C GLY A 455 -33.03 -0.32 -25.95
N THR A 456 -34.20 -0.75 -25.46
CA THR A 456 -35.46 0.03 -25.51
C THR A 456 -35.86 0.65 -24.16
N GLY A 457 -35.15 0.32 -23.09
CA GLY A 457 -35.50 0.77 -21.74
C GLY A 457 -34.58 0.19 -20.67
N LEU A 458 -34.95 0.41 -19.42
CA LEU A 458 -34.32 -0.14 -18.23
C LEU A 458 -35.22 -1.19 -17.59
N THR A 459 -34.62 -2.10 -16.84
CA THR A 459 -35.35 -3.01 -15.95
C THR A 459 -35.06 -2.66 -14.51
N PHE A 460 -36.07 -2.25 -13.76
CA PHE A 460 -35.95 -2.00 -12.33
C PHE A 460 -36.22 -3.29 -11.57
N ARG A 461 -35.32 -3.66 -10.66
CA ARG A 461 -35.51 -4.77 -9.72
C ARG A 461 -35.44 -4.23 -8.31
N MET A 462 -36.31 -4.75 -7.46
CA MET A 462 -36.32 -4.46 -6.04
C MET A 462 -35.91 -5.72 -5.29
N GLU A 463 -35.07 -5.54 -4.28
CA GLU A 463 -34.65 -6.58 -3.38
C GLU A 463 -34.77 -6.08 -1.95
N ARG A 464 -35.11 -6.97 -1.03
CA ARG A 464 -35.17 -6.68 0.41
C ARG A 464 -33.95 -7.30 1.08
N GLN A 465 -33.36 -6.59 2.02
CA GLN A 465 -32.27 -7.14 2.82
C GLN A 465 -32.81 -8.19 3.81
N GLU A 466 -32.24 -9.38 3.74
CA GLU A 466 -32.50 -10.51 4.65
C GLU A 466 -31.16 -11.03 5.18
N GLY A 467 -30.83 -10.67 6.42
CA GLY A 467 -29.48 -10.89 6.95
C GLY A 467 -28.44 -10.10 6.15
N ASP A 468 -27.45 -10.81 5.60
CA ASP A 468 -26.36 -10.24 4.80
C ASP A 468 -26.65 -10.27 3.29
N GLU A 469 -27.79 -10.85 2.89
CA GLU A 469 -28.18 -10.98 1.48
C GLU A 469 -29.30 -10.02 1.08
N TYR A 470 -29.42 -9.79 -0.21
CA TYR A 470 -30.53 -9.06 -0.83
C TYR A 470 -31.34 -10.04 -1.68
N VAL A 471 -32.58 -10.29 -1.26
CA VAL A 471 -33.49 -11.24 -1.93
C VAL A 471 -34.48 -10.46 -2.78
N GLN A 472 -34.73 -10.92 -4.01
CA GLN A 472 -35.67 -10.25 -4.91
C GLN A 472 -37.06 -10.16 -4.27
N GLU A 473 -37.61 -8.96 -4.28
CA GLU A 473 -38.93 -8.62 -3.74
C GLU A 473 -39.80 -8.07 -4.88
N GLY A 474 -40.88 -8.78 -5.20
CA GLY A 474 -41.80 -8.41 -6.27
C GLY A 474 -41.26 -8.65 -7.68
N ASP A 475 -42.06 -8.24 -8.67
CA ASP A 475 -41.76 -8.42 -10.09
C ASP A 475 -40.90 -7.26 -10.64
N PRO A 476 -39.96 -7.54 -11.56
CA PRO A 476 -39.21 -6.50 -12.24
C PRO A 476 -40.10 -5.54 -13.02
N VAL A 477 -39.80 -4.24 -12.96
CA VAL A 477 -40.54 -3.19 -13.67
C VAL A 477 -39.78 -2.79 -14.92
N SER A 478 -40.37 -2.99 -16.09
CA SER A 478 -39.81 -2.53 -17.38
C SER A 478 -40.15 -1.06 -17.60
N VAL A 479 -39.13 -0.24 -17.88
CA VAL A 479 -39.27 1.22 -18.01
C VAL A 479 -38.71 1.66 -19.35
N PRO A 480 -39.54 2.08 -20.32
CA PRO A 480 -39.07 2.54 -21.61
C PRO A 480 -38.34 3.88 -21.52
N PHE A 481 -37.50 4.18 -22.50
CA PHE A 481 -36.99 5.54 -22.69
C PHE A 481 -38.02 6.42 -23.41
N GLU A 482 -38.20 7.63 -22.91
CA GLU A 482 -38.97 8.71 -23.52
C GLU A 482 -38.00 9.78 -24.01
N GLY A 483 -37.53 9.63 -25.26
CA GLY A 483 -36.43 10.43 -25.78
C GLY A 483 -35.14 10.15 -25.02
N ASP A 484 -34.55 11.18 -24.41
CA ASP A 484 -33.34 11.10 -23.58
C ASP A 484 -33.64 10.91 -22.09
N ARG A 485 -34.87 10.49 -21.72
CA ARG A 485 -35.33 10.40 -20.32
C ARG A 485 -35.90 9.04 -19.97
N PHE A 486 -35.94 8.73 -18.68
CA PHE A 486 -36.72 7.63 -18.11
C PHE A 486 -37.43 8.07 -16.84
N THR A 487 -38.57 7.45 -16.53
CA THR A 487 -39.27 7.59 -15.24
C THR A 487 -39.84 6.24 -14.82
N ALA A 488 -39.38 5.73 -13.68
CA ALA A 488 -39.85 4.51 -13.06
C ALA A 488 -40.67 4.84 -11.81
N LYS A 489 -41.81 4.16 -11.65
CA LYS A 489 -42.56 4.13 -10.39
C LYS A 489 -42.38 2.74 -9.79
N VAL A 490 -41.84 2.69 -8.57
CA VAL A 490 -41.62 1.43 -7.84
C VAL A 490 -42.39 1.52 -6.54
N MET A 491 -43.19 0.49 -6.28
CA MET A 491 -44.01 0.37 -5.07
C MET A 491 -43.23 -0.45 -4.05
N LEU A 492 -42.82 0.17 -2.94
CA LEU A 492 -42.22 -0.53 -1.81
C LEU A 492 -43.33 -1.24 -1.01
N PRO A 493 -43.10 -2.48 -0.53
CA PRO A 493 -44.00 -3.13 0.41
C PRO A 493 -44.19 -2.30 1.69
N GLU A 494 -45.27 -2.53 2.43
CA GLU A 494 -45.54 -1.84 3.70
C GLU A 494 -44.52 -2.17 4.80
N GLN A 495 -43.87 -3.33 4.71
CA GLN A 495 -42.96 -3.83 5.74
C GLN A 495 -41.70 -2.95 5.85
N SER A 496 -41.41 -2.43 7.04
CA SER A 496 -40.16 -1.69 7.28
C SER A 496 -38.92 -2.57 7.03
N GLY A 497 -37.82 -1.95 6.62
CA GLY A 497 -36.57 -2.65 6.30
C GLY A 497 -35.72 -1.90 5.29
N MET A 498 -34.56 -2.48 4.98
CA MET A 498 -33.68 -1.99 3.91
C MET A 498 -34.07 -2.63 2.59
N TYR A 499 -34.26 -1.81 1.57
CA TYR A 499 -34.53 -2.25 0.21
C TYR A 499 -33.42 -1.77 -0.72
N ARG A 500 -33.01 -2.58 -1.68
CA ARG A 500 -32.18 -2.17 -2.82
C ARG A 500 -33.04 -2.12 -4.06
N VAL A 501 -33.10 -0.97 -4.70
CA VAL A 501 -33.70 -0.79 -6.03
C VAL A 501 -32.58 -0.59 -7.03
N ALA A 502 -32.53 -1.44 -8.05
CA ALA A 502 -31.47 -1.45 -9.04
C ALA A 502 -32.06 -1.21 -10.44
N ALA A 503 -31.52 -0.23 -11.16
CA ALA A 503 -31.82 -0.04 -12.58
C ALA A 503 -30.82 -0.85 -13.42
N TYR A 504 -31.31 -1.84 -14.16
CA TYR A 504 -30.51 -2.64 -15.08
C TYR A 504 -30.62 -2.10 -16.50
N SER A 505 -29.46 -2.01 -17.16
CA SER A 505 -29.32 -1.68 -18.57
C SER A 505 -28.93 -2.92 -19.38
N LEU A 506 -29.26 -2.90 -20.67
CA LEU A 506 -28.75 -3.90 -21.60
C LEU A 506 -27.30 -3.56 -21.95
N VAL A 507 -26.42 -4.56 -21.83
CA VAL A 507 -25.05 -4.51 -22.33
C VAL A 507 -24.95 -5.47 -23.51
N THR A 508 -24.44 -4.99 -24.64
CA THR A 508 -24.30 -5.79 -25.86
C THR A 508 -22.85 -5.82 -26.30
N ASN A 509 -22.34 -7.01 -26.57
CA ASN A 509 -21.00 -7.23 -27.09
C ASN A 509 -20.99 -8.32 -28.17
N PRO A 510 -19.86 -8.58 -28.85
CA PRO A 510 -19.80 -9.59 -29.90
C PRO A 510 -20.20 -11.01 -29.48
N LYS A 511 -20.19 -11.31 -28.17
CA LYS A 511 -20.55 -12.62 -27.61
C LYS A 511 -22.03 -12.72 -27.19
N GLY A 512 -22.78 -11.61 -27.16
CA GLY A 512 -24.19 -11.61 -26.83
C GLY A 512 -24.65 -10.35 -26.10
N SER A 513 -25.88 -10.40 -25.57
CA SER A 513 -26.42 -9.33 -24.73
C SER A 513 -26.82 -9.86 -23.37
N PHE A 514 -26.57 -9.08 -22.33
CA PHE A 514 -26.92 -9.40 -20.94
C PHE A 514 -27.35 -8.12 -20.18
N GLN A 515 -27.95 -8.27 -19.01
CA GLN A 515 -28.37 -7.14 -18.17
C GLN A 515 -27.30 -6.84 -17.12
N MET A 516 -26.94 -5.57 -16.96
CA MET A 516 -25.98 -5.11 -15.96
C MET A 516 -26.57 -3.91 -15.18
N PRO A 517 -26.39 -3.84 -13.85
CA PRO A 517 -26.85 -2.70 -13.08
C PRO A 517 -26.13 -1.42 -13.54
N ALA A 518 -26.91 -0.35 -13.71
CA ALA A 518 -26.46 0.98 -14.09
C ALA A 518 -26.62 2.00 -12.95
N ALA A 519 -27.54 1.73 -12.00
CA ALA A 519 -27.72 2.52 -10.79
C ALA A 519 -28.24 1.66 -9.64
N TYR A 520 -27.88 2.04 -8.40
CA TYR A 520 -28.43 1.48 -7.16
C TYR A 520 -29.00 2.57 -6.27
N TRP A 521 -30.15 2.27 -5.66
CA TRP A 521 -30.71 3.02 -4.55
C TRP A 521 -30.96 2.09 -3.37
N TYR A 522 -30.60 2.53 -2.17
CA TYR A 522 -30.81 1.84 -0.91
C TYR A 522 -31.81 2.62 -0.09
N ILE A 523 -32.94 2.02 0.19
CA ILE A 523 -34.10 2.70 0.75
C ILE A 523 -34.39 2.07 2.10
N GLN A 524 -34.11 2.81 3.15
CA GLN A 524 -34.54 2.46 4.49
C GLN A 524 -36.02 2.85 4.62
N LYS A 525 -36.91 1.86 4.51
CA LYS A 525 -38.33 2.06 4.78
C LYS A 525 -38.57 2.06 6.28
N THR A 526 -39.14 3.14 6.79
CA THR A 526 -39.54 3.30 8.19
C THR A 526 -41.04 3.10 8.34
N ASP A 527 -41.47 2.70 9.54
CA ASP A 527 -42.90 2.63 9.86
C ASP A 527 -43.50 4.05 9.83
N PRO A 528 -44.62 4.30 9.12
CA PRO A 528 -45.29 5.59 9.12
C PRO A 528 -45.75 6.06 10.52
N ALA A 529 -45.78 5.18 11.53
CA ALA A 529 -46.22 5.49 12.89
C ALA A 529 -45.09 5.92 13.87
N LYS A 530 -43.86 6.15 13.40
CA LYS A 530 -42.72 6.61 14.23
C LYS A 530 -42.20 7.99 13.85
#